data_AF-A0A932ZYM2-F1
#
_entry.id   AF-A0A932ZYM2-F1
#
_cell.length_a   1.000
_cell.length_b   1.000
_cell.length_c   1.000
_cell.angle_alpha   90.00
_cell.angle_beta   90.00
_cell.angle_gamma   90.00
#
_symmetry.space_group_name_H-M   'P 1'
#
loop_
_entity.id
_entity.type
_entity.pdbx_description
1 polymer ?
#
loop_
_entity_poly.entity_id
_entity_poly.type
_entity_poly.pdbx_seq_one_letter_code
_entity_poly.pdbx_strand_id
1 'polypeptide(L)'
;MSLEGFGAATFARGWLRRGIVAGFIATSAMTVVLLIAYGAASALASWLGRPDGGFLARWLWALTYNRIVGAVGAFPLLAVGMHLGMGLVWALLYVTLAAPALSGPGWQRGLRFAMVPWAVSILVFFPVMGGGVLGLGLGAGPLPALGNLLLHAVYGIVLGAYYARPEAGEVQGPRAIEMQICANQGAAVGIVSGAVIGVLGGWWAGTFIDPSTILVPHPPALAAALFGGLLGAAVGATAGAFAGVGADQDRMLGAGEPRLNGDAAGRDNRRRLAS
;
A
#
# COMPACT_ATOMS: atom_id res chain seq x y z
N MET A 1 28.29 27.20 15.72
CA MET A 1 27.53 26.07 15.15
C MET A 1 27.50 26.29 13.65
N SER A 2 28.27 25.53 12.86
CA SER A 2 28.50 25.82 11.43
C SER A 2 27.27 25.45 10.58
N LEU A 3 27.02 26.24 9.53
CA LEU A 3 25.91 26.03 8.57
C LEU A 3 25.97 24.64 7.89
N GLU A 4 27.16 24.03 7.84
CA GLU A 4 27.38 22.66 7.32
C GLU A 4 26.72 21.58 8.20
N GLY A 5 26.70 21.75 9.52
CA GLY A 5 26.04 20.83 10.44
C GLY A 5 24.51 20.86 10.34
N PHE A 6 23.94 22.02 9.96
CA PHE A 6 22.49 22.16 9.80
C PHE A 6 21.99 21.48 8.52
N GLY A 7 22.75 21.60 7.41
CA GLY A 7 22.42 20.99 6.11
C GLY A 7 22.53 19.47 6.09
N ALA A 8 23.55 18.91 6.74
CA ALA A 8 23.70 17.45 6.85
C ALA A 8 22.58 16.80 7.68
N ALA A 9 22.16 17.46 8.77
CA ALA A 9 21.10 16.95 9.65
C ALA A 9 19.69 17.09 9.05
N THR A 10 19.43 18.10 8.23
CA THR A 10 18.15 18.22 7.49
C THR A 10 18.07 17.21 6.35
N PHE A 11 19.16 17.02 5.59
CA PHE A 11 19.24 15.99 4.56
C PHE A 11 19.06 14.58 5.15
N ALA A 12 19.72 14.29 6.28
CA ALA A 12 19.61 13.02 6.99
C ALA A 12 18.18 12.71 7.49
N ARG A 13 17.39 13.72 7.86
CA ARG A 13 16.00 13.53 8.34
C ARG A 13 15.00 13.35 7.20
N GLY A 14 15.24 13.96 6.03
CA GLY A 14 14.34 13.87 4.87
C GLY A 14 14.30 12.46 4.26
N TRP A 15 15.45 11.83 4.03
CA TRP A 15 15.50 10.49 3.43
C TRP A 15 14.85 9.43 4.33
N LEU A 16 15.08 9.50 5.64
CA LEU A 16 14.55 8.53 6.60
C LEU A 16 13.02 8.58 6.64
N ARG A 17 12.47 9.80 6.79
CA ARG A 17 11.02 10.01 6.76
C ARG A 17 10.40 9.50 5.46
N ARG A 18 11.00 9.85 4.32
CA ARG A 18 10.54 9.39 3.00
C ARG A 18 10.58 7.87 2.87
N GLY A 19 11.66 7.23 3.32
CA GLY A 19 11.81 5.78 3.29
C GLY A 19 10.75 5.08 4.13
N ILE A 20 10.50 5.55 5.36
CA ILE A 20 9.47 4.99 6.24
C ILE A 20 8.08 5.12 5.61
N VAL A 21 7.72 6.31 5.11
CA VAL A 21 6.41 6.54 4.49
C VAL A 21 6.24 5.69 3.23
N ALA A 22 7.24 5.67 2.35
CA ALA A 22 7.18 4.86 1.13
C ALA A 22 7.11 3.35 1.44
N GLY A 23 7.85 2.88 2.45
CA GLY A 23 7.82 1.49 2.92
C GLY A 23 6.47 1.09 3.50
N PHE A 24 5.88 1.96 4.32
CA PHE A 24 4.54 1.74 4.87
C PHE A 24 3.47 1.62 3.77
N ILE A 25 3.48 2.55 2.80
CA ILE A 25 2.55 2.54 1.67
C ILE A 25 2.75 1.29 0.81
N ALA A 26 3.99 0.92 0.51
CA ALA A 26 4.33 -0.27 -0.27
C ALA A 26 3.87 -1.57 0.41
N THR A 27 4.09 -1.69 1.71
CA THR A 27 3.67 -2.85 2.50
C THR A 27 2.14 -2.95 2.55
N SER A 28 1.45 -1.81 2.69
CA SER A 28 -0.01 -1.75 2.67
C SER A 28 -0.58 -2.18 1.31
N ALA A 29 -0.01 -1.68 0.21
CA ALA A 29 -0.40 -2.08 -1.14
C ALA A 29 -0.18 -3.59 -1.38
N MET A 30 0.98 -4.11 -0.96
CA MET A 30 1.26 -5.55 -1.01
C MET A 30 0.24 -6.35 -0.20
N THR A 31 -0.13 -5.88 1.00
CA THR A 31 -1.12 -6.55 1.85
C THR A 31 -2.49 -6.59 1.18
N VAL A 32 -2.95 -5.49 0.57
CA VAL A 32 -4.22 -5.48 -0.18
C VAL A 32 -4.20 -6.53 -1.29
N VAL A 33 -3.11 -6.59 -2.08
CA VAL A 33 -2.98 -7.58 -3.16
C VAL A 33 -2.96 -9.00 -2.59
N LEU A 34 -2.26 -9.23 -1.48
CA LEU A 34 -2.26 -10.52 -0.79
C LEU A 34 -3.66 -10.94 -0.38
N LEU A 35 -4.44 -10.05 0.23
CA LEU A 35 -5.80 -10.37 0.66
C LEU A 35 -6.74 -10.66 -0.50
N ILE A 36 -6.67 -9.87 -1.57
CA ILE A 36 -7.47 -10.11 -2.78
C ILE A 36 -7.09 -11.46 -3.39
N ALA A 37 -5.79 -11.73 -3.56
CA ALA A 37 -5.30 -12.98 -4.13
C ALA A 37 -5.65 -14.20 -3.26
N TYR A 38 -5.47 -14.12 -1.94
CA TYR A 38 -5.79 -15.17 -1.00
C TYR A 38 -7.31 -15.42 -0.92
N GLY A 39 -8.12 -14.36 -0.86
CA GLY A 39 -9.58 -14.46 -0.86
C GLY A 39 -10.11 -15.10 -2.14
N ALA A 40 -9.60 -14.68 -3.30
CA ALA A 40 -9.94 -15.29 -4.58
C ALA A 40 -9.51 -16.77 -4.66
N ALA A 41 -8.28 -17.09 -4.22
CA ALA A 41 -7.78 -18.45 -4.18
C ALA A 41 -8.62 -19.34 -3.25
N SER A 42 -9.03 -18.83 -2.09
CA SER A 42 -9.84 -19.56 -1.10
C SER A 42 -11.26 -19.81 -1.60
N ALA A 43 -11.90 -18.79 -2.19
CA ALA A 43 -13.23 -18.94 -2.78
C ALA A 43 -13.22 -19.91 -3.97
N LEU A 44 -12.17 -19.86 -4.80
CA LEU A 44 -12.03 -20.77 -5.93
C LEU A 44 -11.69 -22.19 -5.45
N ALA A 45 -10.88 -22.33 -4.40
CA ALA A 45 -10.58 -23.62 -3.77
C ALA A 45 -11.83 -24.25 -3.16
N SER A 46 -12.71 -23.49 -2.51
CA SER A 46 -13.96 -24.04 -1.95
C SER A 46 -14.99 -24.39 -3.02
N TRP A 47 -15.03 -23.62 -4.12
CA TRP A 47 -15.95 -23.90 -5.24
C TRP A 47 -15.51 -25.09 -6.10
N LEU A 48 -14.20 -25.21 -6.37
CA LEU A 48 -13.63 -26.31 -7.17
C LEU A 48 -13.26 -27.55 -6.32
N GLY A 49 -13.10 -27.38 -5.01
CA GLY A 49 -12.51 -28.34 -4.07
C GLY A 49 -13.47 -29.43 -3.64
N ARG A 50 -13.67 -30.40 -4.53
CA ARG A 50 -13.95 -31.78 -4.12
C ARG A 50 -12.61 -32.54 -4.02
N PRO A 51 -12.46 -33.56 -3.16
CA PRO A 51 -11.25 -34.38 -3.05
C PRO A 51 -10.74 -34.93 -4.40
N ASP A 52 -11.65 -35.08 -5.37
CA ASP A 52 -11.39 -35.59 -6.72
C ASP A 52 -11.18 -34.48 -7.76
N GLY A 53 -11.01 -33.23 -7.32
CA GLY A 53 -10.86 -32.07 -8.19
C GLY A 53 -9.59 -32.13 -9.06
N GLY A 54 -9.63 -31.42 -10.19
CA GLY A 54 -8.50 -31.31 -11.11
C GLY A 54 -7.24 -30.71 -10.46
N PHE A 55 -6.13 -30.76 -11.19
CA PHE A 55 -4.82 -30.33 -10.71
C PHE A 55 -4.80 -28.90 -10.13
N LEU A 56 -5.47 -27.95 -10.80
CA LEU A 56 -5.59 -26.57 -10.34
C LEU A 56 -6.36 -26.47 -9.01
N ALA A 57 -7.42 -27.26 -8.83
CA ALA A 57 -8.20 -27.28 -7.59
C ALA A 57 -7.33 -27.76 -6.41
N ARG A 58 -6.54 -28.82 -6.61
CA ARG A 58 -5.59 -29.32 -5.61
C ARG A 58 -4.51 -28.28 -5.29
N TRP A 59 -4.01 -27.58 -6.29
CA TRP A 59 -3.02 -26.51 -6.09
C TRP A 59 -3.57 -25.34 -5.29
N LEU A 60 -4.76 -24.86 -5.62
CA LEU A 60 -5.42 -23.78 -4.89
C LEU A 60 -5.72 -24.19 -3.45
N TRP A 61 -6.21 -25.42 -3.26
CA TRP A 61 -6.43 -25.98 -1.94
C TRP A 61 -5.12 -26.02 -1.13
N ALA A 62 -4.05 -26.55 -1.69
CA ALA A 62 -2.74 -26.60 -1.03
C ALA A 62 -2.15 -25.20 -0.76
N LEU A 63 -2.48 -24.21 -1.60
CA LEU A 63 -2.04 -22.83 -1.42
C LEU A 63 -2.73 -22.16 -0.22
N THR A 64 -4.01 -22.47 0.03
CA THR A 64 -4.80 -21.85 1.09
C THR A 64 -4.79 -22.67 2.39
N TYR A 65 -4.65 -23.99 2.29
CA TYR A 65 -4.59 -24.92 3.41
C TYR A 65 -3.20 -25.54 3.53
N ASN A 66 -2.27 -24.80 4.12
CA ASN A 66 -0.93 -25.29 4.41
C ASN A 66 -0.41 -24.77 5.76
N ARG A 67 0.71 -25.36 6.21
CA ARG A 67 1.38 -25.02 7.45
C ARG A 67 1.79 -23.56 7.60
N ILE A 68 2.12 -22.85 6.52
CA ILE A 68 2.54 -21.44 6.59
C ILE A 68 1.32 -20.58 6.90
N VAL A 69 0.22 -20.81 6.19
CA VAL A 69 -1.06 -20.15 6.47
C VAL A 69 -1.52 -20.48 7.89
N GLY A 70 -1.40 -21.73 8.32
CA GLY A 70 -1.70 -22.15 9.69
C GLY A 70 -0.85 -21.43 10.75
N ALA A 71 0.46 -21.30 10.52
CA ALA A 71 1.37 -20.60 11.43
C ALA A 71 1.07 -19.08 11.51
N VAL A 72 0.77 -18.45 10.37
CA VAL A 72 0.33 -17.05 10.32
C VAL A 72 -1.00 -16.87 11.05
N GLY A 73 -1.94 -17.80 10.87
CA GLY A 73 -3.23 -17.81 11.54
C GLY A 73 -3.11 -17.99 13.06
N ALA A 74 -2.16 -18.79 13.53
CA ALA A 74 -1.94 -19.02 14.97
C ALA A 74 -1.41 -17.78 15.70
N PHE A 75 -0.62 -16.93 15.02
CA PHE A 75 0.00 -15.74 15.62
C PHE A 75 -0.23 -14.49 14.75
N PRO A 76 -1.49 -14.04 14.58
CA PRO A 76 -1.83 -13.02 13.59
C PRO A 76 -1.18 -11.67 13.91
N LEU A 77 -1.14 -11.25 15.18
CA LEU A 77 -0.48 -10.00 15.58
C LEU A 77 1.04 -10.03 15.31
N LEU A 78 1.69 -11.17 15.56
CA LEU A 78 3.10 -11.34 15.28
C LEU A 78 3.36 -11.33 13.78
N ALA A 79 2.52 -12.00 12.98
CA ALA A 79 2.61 -12.01 11.53
C ALA A 79 2.47 -10.60 10.94
N VAL A 80 1.51 -9.81 11.44
CA VAL A 80 1.34 -8.39 11.05
C VAL A 80 2.58 -7.57 11.43
N GLY A 81 3.06 -7.71 12.67
CA GLY A 81 4.24 -7.00 13.16
C GLY A 81 5.48 -7.33 12.35
N MET A 82 5.71 -8.61 12.03
CA MET A 82 6.81 -9.05 11.18
C MET A 82 6.65 -8.56 9.74
N HIS A 83 5.45 -8.63 9.16
CA HIS A 83 5.18 -8.17 7.81
C HIS A 83 5.49 -6.68 7.67
N LEU A 84 4.99 -5.86 8.59
CA LEU A 84 5.25 -4.43 8.63
C LEU A 84 6.73 -4.12 8.91
N GLY A 85 7.30 -4.75 9.93
CA GLY A 85 8.70 -4.54 10.32
C GLY A 85 9.67 -4.89 9.21
N MET A 86 9.48 -6.04 8.56
CA MET A 86 10.31 -6.46 7.43
C MET A 86 10.12 -5.55 6.22
N GLY A 87 8.88 -5.13 5.93
CA GLY A 87 8.58 -4.13 4.90
C GLY A 87 9.30 -2.80 5.13
N LEU A 88 9.43 -2.35 6.39
CA LEU A 88 10.19 -1.15 6.74
C LEU A 88 11.71 -1.36 6.63
N VAL A 89 12.22 -2.52 7.09
CA VAL A 89 13.66 -2.86 6.94
C VAL A 89 14.07 -2.82 5.47
N TRP A 90 13.31 -3.45 4.58
CA TRP A 90 13.60 -3.42 3.14
C TRP A 90 13.46 -2.02 2.55
N ALA A 91 12.54 -1.18 3.04
CA ALA A 91 12.42 0.20 2.58
C ALA A 91 13.64 1.04 2.97
N LEU A 92 14.18 0.85 4.17
CA LEU A 92 15.42 1.51 4.60
C LEU A 92 16.63 1.05 3.78
N LEU A 93 16.74 -0.25 3.51
CA LEU A 93 17.78 -0.81 2.63
C LEU A 93 17.65 -0.26 1.20
N TYR A 94 16.43 -0.14 0.69
CA TYR A 94 16.18 0.46 -0.62
C TYR A 94 16.71 1.90 -0.67
N VAL A 95 16.33 2.74 0.29
CA VAL A 95 16.69 4.16 0.28
C VAL A 95 18.17 4.39 0.47
N THR A 96 18.82 3.58 1.31
CA THR A 96 20.25 3.74 1.64
C THR A 96 21.17 3.12 0.60
N LEU A 97 20.82 1.96 0.04
CA LEU A 97 21.72 1.18 -0.82
C LEU A 97 21.29 1.20 -2.29
N ALA A 98 20.01 0.96 -2.58
CA ALA A 98 19.55 0.70 -3.94
C ALA A 98 19.14 1.96 -4.70
N ALA A 99 18.45 2.90 -4.05
CA ALA A 99 17.97 4.12 -4.68
C ALA A 99 19.10 5.01 -5.23
N PRO A 100 20.26 5.15 -4.55
CA PRO A 100 21.40 5.89 -5.11
C PRO A 100 22.14 5.13 -6.22
N ALA A 101 22.14 3.79 -6.18
CA ALA A 101 22.93 2.95 -7.09
C ALA A 101 22.20 2.62 -8.40
N LEU A 102 20.86 2.63 -8.40
CA LEU A 102 20.06 2.25 -9.56
C LEU A 102 19.66 3.50 -10.38
N SER A 103 19.83 3.44 -11.70
CA SER A 103 19.39 4.49 -12.64
C SER A 103 17.95 4.28 -13.13
N GLY A 104 17.31 5.30 -13.72
CA GLY A 104 15.98 5.18 -14.34
C GLY A 104 14.80 5.52 -13.41
N PRO A 105 13.54 5.37 -13.88
CA PRO A 105 12.33 5.76 -13.15
C PRO A 105 12.18 5.06 -11.79
N GLY A 106 11.60 5.75 -10.81
CA GLY A 106 11.45 5.25 -9.43
C GLY A 106 10.84 3.85 -9.35
N TRP A 107 9.73 3.61 -10.05
CA TRP A 107 9.05 2.32 -10.07
C TRP A 107 9.94 1.18 -10.62
N GLN A 108 10.78 1.46 -11.63
CA GLN A 108 11.69 0.46 -12.21
C GLN A 108 12.86 0.13 -11.25
N ARG A 109 13.38 1.14 -10.54
CA ARG A 109 14.40 0.91 -9.50
C ARG A 109 13.83 0.05 -8.39
N GLY A 110 12.62 0.38 -7.93
CA GLY A 110 11.94 -0.37 -6.89
C GLY A 110 11.62 -1.82 -7.30
N LEU A 111 11.16 -2.04 -8.54
CA LEU A 111 10.92 -3.39 -9.07
C LEU A 111 12.20 -4.23 -9.11
N ARG A 112 13.30 -3.68 -9.62
CA ARG A 112 14.60 -4.39 -9.63
C ARG A 112 15.09 -4.70 -8.24
N PHE A 113 14.99 -3.75 -7.32
CA PHE A 113 15.33 -3.97 -5.93
C PHE A 113 14.50 -5.10 -5.31
N ALA A 114 13.20 -5.16 -5.57
CA ALA A 114 12.30 -6.15 -4.98
C ALA A 114 12.58 -7.60 -5.40
N MET A 115 13.40 -7.83 -6.42
CA MET A 115 13.89 -9.17 -6.75
C MET A 115 14.74 -9.76 -5.62
N VAL A 116 15.42 -8.92 -4.83
CA VAL A 116 16.22 -9.35 -3.68
C VAL A 116 15.35 -9.89 -2.54
N PRO A 117 14.39 -9.12 -1.96
CA PRO A 117 13.50 -9.66 -0.93
C PRO A 117 12.65 -10.84 -1.44
N TRP A 118 12.25 -10.83 -2.72
CA TRP A 118 11.60 -12.00 -3.33
C TRP A 118 12.49 -13.24 -3.28
N ALA A 119 13.75 -13.13 -3.70
CA ALA A 119 14.71 -14.23 -3.64
C ALA A 119 14.94 -14.72 -2.21
N VAL A 120 15.14 -13.79 -1.25
CA VAL A 120 15.26 -14.13 0.18
C VAL A 120 14.01 -14.88 0.67
N SER A 121 12.82 -14.44 0.26
CA SER A 121 11.57 -15.08 0.64
C SER A 121 11.48 -16.54 0.15
N ILE A 122 11.76 -16.79 -1.13
CA ILE A 122 11.62 -18.14 -1.71
C ILE A 122 12.79 -19.09 -1.39
N LEU A 123 13.98 -18.54 -1.12
CA LEU A 123 15.20 -19.33 -0.87
C LEU A 123 15.51 -19.50 0.63
N VAL A 124 15.02 -18.62 1.49
CA VAL A 124 15.29 -18.66 2.94
C VAL A 124 13.99 -18.82 3.72
N PHE A 125 13.05 -17.89 3.56
CA PHE A 125 11.84 -17.88 4.40
C PHE A 125 10.96 -19.11 4.17
N PHE A 126 10.65 -19.47 2.92
CA PHE A 126 9.84 -20.65 2.61
C PHE A 126 10.46 -21.95 3.15
N PRO A 127 11.74 -22.26 2.92
CA PRO A 127 12.39 -23.42 3.55
C PRO A 127 12.34 -23.42 5.07
N VAL A 128 12.61 -22.29 5.73
CA VAL A 128 12.58 -22.17 7.20
C VAL A 128 11.18 -22.47 7.74
N MET A 129 10.13 -22.02 7.04
CA MET A 129 8.73 -22.30 7.37
C MET A 129 8.27 -23.70 6.90
N GLY A 130 9.21 -24.52 6.43
CA GLY A 130 8.98 -25.86 5.92
C GLY A 130 8.43 -25.94 4.50
N GLY A 131 8.04 -24.83 3.87
CA GLY A 131 7.47 -24.82 2.51
C GLY A 131 8.42 -25.27 1.40
N GLY A 132 9.71 -25.49 1.70
CA GLY A 132 10.72 -25.89 0.72
C GLY A 132 11.13 -24.77 -0.24
N VAL A 133 12.12 -25.02 -1.08
CA VAL A 133 12.61 -24.05 -2.08
C VAL A 133 11.51 -23.77 -3.09
N LEU A 134 11.29 -22.49 -3.43
CA LEU A 134 10.17 -22.00 -4.27
C LEU A 134 8.76 -22.32 -3.72
N GLY A 135 8.63 -22.86 -2.50
CA GLY A 135 7.34 -23.27 -1.95
C GLY A 135 6.85 -24.63 -2.45
N LEU A 136 7.70 -25.42 -3.11
CA LEU A 136 7.32 -26.71 -3.69
C LEU A 136 6.86 -27.73 -2.63
N GLY A 137 7.40 -27.64 -1.42
CA GLY A 137 7.02 -28.45 -0.27
C GLY A 137 5.62 -28.13 0.30
N LEU A 138 4.90 -27.17 -0.31
CA LEU A 138 3.50 -26.90 0.00
C LEU A 138 2.53 -27.71 -0.86
N GLY A 139 2.98 -28.33 -1.95
CA GLY A 139 2.10 -29.09 -2.86
C GLY A 139 1.20 -28.21 -3.74
N ALA A 140 1.36 -26.89 -3.70
CA ALA A 140 0.59 -25.91 -4.49
C ALA A 140 1.18 -25.64 -5.89
N GLY A 141 2.12 -26.47 -6.34
CA GLY A 141 2.82 -26.26 -7.60
C GLY A 141 3.65 -24.97 -7.62
N PRO A 142 3.67 -24.22 -8.74
CA PRO A 142 4.42 -22.96 -8.86
C PRO A 142 3.68 -21.77 -8.24
N LEU A 143 2.42 -21.93 -7.81
CA LEU A 143 1.59 -20.82 -7.32
C LEU A 143 2.22 -20.05 -6.15
N PRO A 144 2.87 -20.69 -5.15
CA PRO A 144 3.52 -19.95 -4.07
C PRO A 144 4.63 -19.01 -4.59
N ALA A 145 5.48 -19.48 -5.50
CA ALA A 145 6.56 -18.68 -6.07
C ALA A 145 6.03 -17.51 -6.90
N LEU A 146 5.02 -17.76 -7.75
CA LEU A 146 4.43 -16.75 -8.63
C LEU A 146 3.63 -15.70 -7.84
N GLY A 147 2.81 -16.15 -6.88
CA GLY A 147 2.08 -15.24 -5.99
C GLY A 147 3.06 -14.38 -5.19
N ASN A 148 4.10 -14.99 -4.64
CA ASN A 148 5.11 -14.25 -3.90
C ASN A 148 5.91 -13.26 -4.78
N LEU A 149 6.19 -13.61 -6.04
CA LEU A 149 6.80 -12.70 -7.01
C LEU A 149 5.90 -11.49 -7.27
N LEU A 150 4.61 -11.72 -7.50
CA LEU A 150 3.63 -10.64 -7.70
C LEU A 150 3.60 -9.69 -6.50
N LEU A 151 3.55 -10.22 -5.27
CA LEU A 151 3.52 -9.41 -4.06
C LEU A 151 4.76 -8.52 -3.93
N HIS A 152 5.95 -9.09 -4.15
CA HIS A 152 7.19 -8.33 -4.09
C HIS A 152 7.31 -7.32 -5.24
N ALA A 153 6.84 -7.65 -6.44
CA ALA A 153 6.79 -6.72 -7.55
C ALA A 153 5.92 -5.49 -7.23
N VAL A 154 4.73 -5.70 -6.64
CA VAL A 154 3.86 -4.61 -6.18
C VAL A 154 4.55 -3.78 -5.11
N TYR A 155 5.11 -4.42 -4.08
CA TYR A 155 5.88 -3.73 -3.04
C TYR A 155 6.99 -2.85 -3.64
N GLY A 156 7.81 -3.41 -4.53
CA GLY A 156 8.92 -2.70 -5.17
C GLY A 156 8.47 -1.52 -6.01
N ILE A 157 7.49 -1.74 -6.89
CA ILE A 157 6.93 -0.69 -7.77
C ILE A 157 6.43 0.48 -6.92
N VAL A 158 5.63 0.20 -5.89
CA VAL A 158 5.04 1.22 -5.02
C VAL A 158 6.12 1.93 -4.22
N LEU A 159 7.03 1.19 -3.57
CA LEU A 159 8.13 1.75 -2.79
C LEU A 159 8.96 2.74 -3.64
N GLY A 160 9.41 2.29 -4.81
CA GLY A 160 10.25 3.10 -5.69
C GLY A 160 9.50 4.30 -6.30
N ALA A 161 8.23 4.13 -6.66
CA ALA A 161 7.41 5.23 -7.18
C ALA A 161 7.16 6.31 -6.14
N TYR A 162 6.87 5.94 -4.89
CA TYR A 162 6.64 6.90 -3.81
C TYR A 162 7.91 7.57 -3.34
N TYR A 163 9.00 6.82 -3.18
CA TYR A 163 10.27 7.40 -2.76
C TYR A 163 10.84 8.40 -3.77
N ALA A 164 10.60 8.17 -5.07
CA ALA A 164 11.08 9.07 -6.13
C ALA A 164 10.29 10.39 -6.24
N ARG A 165 9.24 10.59 -5.45
CA ARG A 165 8.48 11.85 -5.48
C ARG A 165 9.28 12.98 -4.80
N PRO A 166 9.30 14.18 -5.39
CA PRO A 166 9.86 15.36 -4.73
C PRO A 166 9.18 15.60 -3.38
N GLU A 167 9.93 16.07 -2.38
CA GLU A 167 9.28 16.48 -1.13
C GLU A 167 8.44 17.73 -1.36
N ALA A 168 7.29 17.85 -0.69
CA ALA A 168 6.50 19.08 -0.67
C ALA A 168 7.32 20.30 -0.22
N GLY A 169 8.43 20.10 0.52
CA GLY A 169 9.36 21.16 0.90
C GLY A 169 10.40 21.55 -0.16
N GLU A 170 10.61 20.74 -1.20
CA GLU A 170 11.48 21.10 -2.34
C GLU A 170 10.74 22.04 -3.31
N VAL A 171 9.41 21.97 -3.35
CA VAL A 171 8.57 22.94 -4.03
C VAL A 171 8.41 24.14 -3.11
N GLN A 172 9.23 25.17 -3.29
CA GLN A 172 9.14 26.38 -2.48
C GLN A 172 7.94 27.24 -2.91
N GLY A 173 7.06 27.56 -1.97
CA GLY A 173 5.99 28.55 -2.16
C GLY A 173 4.71 28.23 -1.36
N PRO A 174 3.80 29.21 -1.21
CA PRO A 174 2.53 29.04 -0.48
C PRO A 174 1.72 27.82 -0.93
N ARG A 175 1.72 27.54 -2.24
CA ARG A 175 1.02 26.40 -2.85
C ARG A 175 1.48 25.04 -2.34
N ALA A 176 2.76 24.88 -2.00
CA ALA A 176 3.27 23.60 -1.52
C ALA A 176 2.83 23.31 -0.08
N ILE A 177 2.71 24.36 0.73
CA ILE A 177 2.16 24.28 2.09
C ILE A 177 0.67 23.92 2.01
N GLU A 178 -0.09 24.56 1.12
CA GLU A 178 -1.51 24.24 0.89
C GLU A 178 -1.69 22.78 0.46
N MET A 179 -0.95 22.31 -0.55
CA MET A 179 -1.00 20.92 -1.01
C MET A 179 -0.67 19.92 0.12
N GLN A 180 0.29 20.25 0.99
CA GLN A 180 0.64 19.38 2.12
C GLN A 180 -0.46 19.36 3.19
N ILE A 181 -1.09 20.50 3.48
CA ILE A 181 -2.23 20.58 4.40
C ILE A 181 -3.41 19.77 3.85
N CYS A 182 -3.75 19.95 2.57
CA CYS A 182 -4.82 19.21 1.90
C CYS A 182 -4.54 17.71 1.87
N ALA A 183 -3.31 17.30 1.58
CA ALA A 183 -2.90 15.90 1.62
C ALA A 183 -3.02 15.31 3.04
N ASN A 184 -2.59 16.05 4.08
CA ASN A 184 -2.67 15.58 5.47
C ASN A 184 -4.12 15.48 5.95
N GLN A 185 -4.96 16.46 5.63
CA GLN A 185 -6.39 16.42 5.95
C GLN A 185 -7.08 15.26 5.24
N GLY A 186 -6.82 15.11 3.94
CA GLY A 186 -7.31 13.98 3.16
C GLY A 186 -6.86 12.64 3.74
N ALA A 187 -5.58 12.51 4.10
CA ALA A 187 -5.04 11.31 4.74
C ALA A 187 -5.72 11.02 6.09
N ALA A 188 -5.97 12.03 6.92
CA ALA A 188 -6.65 11.87 8.21
C ALA A 188 -8.08 11.34 8.04
N VAL A 189 -8.86 11.95 7.14
CA VAL A 189 -10.21 11.47 6.78
C VAL A 189 -10.15 10.06 6.20
N GLY A 190 -9.14 9.81 5.36
CA GLY A 190 -8.87 8.52 4.76
C GLY A 190 -8.56 7.44 5.81
N ILE A 191 -7.71 7.72 6.81
CA ILE A 191 -7.40 6.80 7.91
C ILE A 191 -8.67 6.40 8.62
N VAL A 192 -9.51 7.36 9.02
CA VAL A 192 -10.73 7.07 9.79
C VAL A 192 -11.72 6.27 8.94
N SER A 193 -12.03 6.76 7.74
CA SER A 193 -12.99 6.09 6.86
C SER A 193 -12.50 4.70 6.43
N GLY A 194 -11.22 4.59 6.08
CA GLY A 194 -10.57 3.33 5.76
C GLY A 194 -10.56 2.36 6.94
N ALA A 195 -10.25 2.81 8.16
CA ALA A 195 -10.30 1.97 9.35
C ALA A 195 -11.70 1.41 9.59
N VAL A 196 -12.73 2.26 9.49
CA VAL A 196 -14.12 1.84 9.67
C VAL A 196 -14.51 0.80 8.63
N ILE A 197 -14.28 1.09 7.34
CA ILE A 197 -14.56 0.14 6.24
C ILE A 197 -13.79 -1.17 6.44
N GLY A 198 -12.53 -1.08 6.85
CA GLY A 198 -11.66 -2.20 7.13
C GLY A 198 -12.16 -3.06 8.29
N VAL A 199 -12.58 -2.45 9.40
CA VAL A 199 -13.17 -3.15 10.55
C VAL A 199 -14.44 -3.88 10.13
N LEU A 200 -15.34 -3.20 9.41
CA LEU A 200 -16.60 -3.78 8.96
C LEU A 200 -16.37 -4.92 7.97
N GLY A 201 -15.48 -4.73 6.99
CA GLY A 201 -15.12 -5.75 6.01
C GLY A 201 -14.41 -6.94 6.62
N GLY A 202 -13.49 -6.71 7.55
CA GLY A 202 -12.79 -7.74 8.30
C GLY A 202 -13.72 -8.54 9.21
N TRP A 203 -14.63 -7.86 9.92
CA TRP A 203 -15.66 -8.50 10.73
C TRP A 203 -16.57 -9.39 9.88
N TRP A 204 -17.07 -8.85 8.76
CA TRP A 204 -17.94 -9.58 7.84
C TRP A 204 -17.22 -10.77 7.19
N ALA A 205 -15.98 -10.60 6.72
CA ALA A 205 -15.19 -11.72 6.21
C ALA A 205 -14.97 -12.81 7.28
N GLY A 206 -14.77 -12.39 8.53
CA GLY A 206 -14.65 -13.25 9.70
C GLY A 206 -15.87 -14.14 9.96
N THR A 207 -17.06 -13.79 9.46
CA THR A 207 -18.27 -14.64 9.63
C THR A 207 -18.33 -15.82 8.66
N PHE A 208 -17.54 -15.79 7.58
CA PHE A 208 -17.45 -16.89 6.60
C PHE A 208 -16.26 -17.82 6.85
N ILE A 209 -15.41 -17.48 7.82
CA ILE A 209 -14.29 -18.31 8.22
C ILE A 209 -14.82 -19.34 9.21
N ASP A 210 -14.81 -20.62 8.80
CA ASP A 210 -15.27 -21.73 9.62
C ASP A 210 -14.46 -21.79 10.94
N PRO A 211 -15.10 -21.68 12.12
CA PRO A 211 -14.42 -21.74 13.41
C PRO A 211 -13.59 -23.01 13.62
N SER A 212 -13.92 -24.10 12.91
CA SER A 212 -13.21 -25.38 13.00
C SER A 212 -11.88 -25.41 12.22
N THR A 213 -11.66 -24.44 11.31
CA THR A 213 -10.48 -24.39 10.45
C THR A 213 -9.33 -23.55 11.01
N ILE A 214 -9.54 -22.84 12.13
CA ILE A 214 -8.52 -21.99 12.76
C ILE A 214 -8.30 -22.38 14.22
N LEU A 215 -7.06 -22.74 14.53
CA LEU A 215 -6.53 -23.00 15.87
C LEU A 215 -6.31 -21.69 16.65
N VAL A 216 -7.31 -20.80 16.73
CA VAL A 216 -7.25 -19.55 17.51
C VAL A 216 -8.45 -19.52 18.47
N PRO A 217 -8.25 -19.46 19.80
CA PRO A 217 -9.32 -19.53 20.80
C PRO A 217 -10.20 -18.27 20.94
N HIS A 218 -10.14 -17.33 20.00
CA HIS A 218 -10.84 -16.05 20.07
C HIS A 218 -11.77 -15.88 18.86
N PRO A 219 -12.89 -15.13 18.98
CA PRO A 219 -13.86 -15.05 17.90
C PRO A 219 -13.15 -14.56 16.63
N PRO A 220 -13.11 -15.37 15.55
CA PRO A 220 -12.34 -15.09 14.34
C PRO A 220 -12.73 -13.73 13.73
N ALA A 221 -13.97 -13.30 13.96
CA ALA A 221 -14.50 -12.01 13.57
C ALA A 221 -13.79 -10.80 14.22
N LEU A 222 -13.38 -10.86 15.51
CA LEU A 222 -12.71 -9.71 16.15
C LEU A 222 -11.28 -9.54 15.65
N ALA A 223 -10.53 -10.64 15.52
CA ALA A 223 -9.18 -10.60 14.99
C ALA A 223 -9.17 -10.14 13.52
N ALA A 224 -10.10 -10.67 12.71
CA ALA A 224 -10.29 -10.23 11.33
C ALA A 224 -10.72 -8.76 11.24
N ALA A 225 -11.58 -8.28 12.15
CA ALA A 225 -12.00 -6.89 12.22
C ALA A 225 -10.83 -5.94 12.58
N LEU A 226 -10.04 -6.27 13.60
CA LEU A 226 -8.88 -5.46 13.99
C LEU A 226 -7.83 -5.40 12.87
N PHE A 227 -7.55 -6.54 12.24
CA PHE A 227 -6.65 -6.62 11.10
C PHE A 227 -7.18 -5.82 9.90
N GLY A 228 -8.46 -6.00 9.58
CA GLY A 228 -9.13 -5.24 8.53
C GLY A 228 -9.08 -3.74 8.81
N GLY A 229 -9.29 -3.32 10.06
CA GLY A 229 -9.21 -1.92 10.48
C GLY A 229 -7.83 -1.31 10.29
N LEU A 230 -6.77 -2.01 10.71
CA LEU A 230 -5.39 -1.55 10.51
C LEU A 230 -5.04 -1.41 9.03
N LEU A 231 -5.41 -2.39 8.22
CA LEU A 231 -5.15 -2.33 6.78
C LEU A 231 -5.98 -1.23 6.11
N GLY A 232 -7.27 -1.17 6.44
CA GLY A 232 -8.18 -0.17 5.91
C GLY A 232 -7.70 1.25 6.24
N ALA A 233 -7.22 1.47 7.47
CA ALA A 233 -6.61 2.74 7.87
C ALA A 233 -5.42 3.11 6.97
N ALA A 234 -4.55 2.15 6.67
CA ALA A 234 -3.36 2.37 5.87
C ALA A 234 -3.68 2.68 4.39
N VAL A 235 -4.62 1.92 3.81
CA VAL A 235 -5.12 2.16 2.44
C VAL A 235 -5.84 3.49 2.36
N GLY A 236 -6.71 3.75 3.34
CA GLY A 236 -7.48 4.98 3.44
C GLY A 236 -6.58 6.20 3.58
N ALA A 237 -5.53 6.15 4.41
CA ALA A 237 -4.52 7.21 4.50
C ALA A 237 -3.96 7.59 3.14
N THR A 238 -3.64 6.57 2.35
CA THR A 238 -3.03 6.73 1.03
C THR A 238 -4.02 7.32 0.02
N ALA A 239 -5.22 6.73 -0.08
CA ALA A 239 -6.27 7.20 -0.99
C ALA A 239 -6.75 8.62 -0.62
N GLY A 240 -6.93 8.88 0.66
CA GLY A 240 -7.32 10.17 1.20
C GLY A 240 -6.29 11.25 0.91
N ALA A 241 -4.99 10.96 1.03
CA ALA A 241 -3.94 11.90 0.67
C ALA A 241 -4.03 12.36 -0.79
N PHE A 242 -4.36 11.46 -1.73
CA PHE A 242 -4.56 11.81 -3.13
C PHE A 242 -5.84 12.60 -3.38
N ALA A 243 -6.95 12.15 -2.78
CA ALA A 243 -8.23 12.82 -2.94
C ALA A 243 -8.19 14.27 -2.42
N GLY A 244 -7.47 14.50 -1.31
CA GLY A 244 -7.27 15.83 -0.74
C GLY A 244 -6.55 16.78 -1.71
N VAL A 245 -5.53 16.32 -2.43
CA VAL A 245 -4.81 17.13 -3.42
C VAL A 245 -5.66 17.42 -4.66
N GLY A 246 -6.42 16.44 -5.15
CA GLY A 246 -7.28 16.61 -6.34
C GLY A 246 -8.43 17.60 -6.12
N ALA A 247 -9.11 17.51 -4.97
CA ALA A 247 -10.25 18.38 -4.65
C ALA A 247 -9.86 19.87 -4.54
N ASP A 248 -8.62 20.16 -4.16
CA ASP A 248 -8.09 21.52 -4.10
C ASP A 248 -7.76 22.07 -5.51
N GLN A 249 -7.18 21.24 -6.38
CA GLN A 249 -6.96 21.62 -7.79
C GLN A 249 -8.26 21.99 -8.50
N ASP A 250 -9.33 21.22 -8.30
CA ASP A 250 -10.63 21.49 -8.92
C ASP A 250 -11.25 22.81 -8.41
N ARG A 251 -11.11 23.12 -7.12
CA ARG A 251 -11.54 24.42 -6.57
C ARG A 251 -10.77 25.58 -7.18
N MET A 252 -9.46 25.44 -7.35
CA MET A 252 -8.62 26.49 -7.92
C MET A 252 -8.95 26.73 -9.40
N LEU A 253 -9.18 25.67 -10.17
CA LEU A 253 -9.60 25.77 -11.57
C LEU A 253 -11.00 26.38 -11.70
N GLY A 254 -11.92 26.04 -10.79
CA GLY A 254 -13.27 26.62 -10.75
C GLY A 254 -13.33 28.07 -10.25
N ALA A 255 -12.40 28.50 -9.39
CA ALA A 255 -12.31 29.87 -8.89
C ALA A 255 -11.53 30.80 -9.84
N GLY A 256 -10.80 30.23 -10.81
CA GLY A 256 -9.94 30.94 -11.75
C GLY A 256 -10.62 31.45 -13.02
N GLU A 257 -11.90 31.19 -13.25
CA GLU A 257 -12.68 31.95 -14.23
C GLU A 257 -13.22 33.22 -13.56
N PRO A 258 -12.56 34.39 -13.71
CA PRO A 258 -13.31 35.62 -13.58
C PRO A 258 -14.41 35.52 -14.61
N ARG A 259 -15.66 35.44 -14.15
CA ARG A 259 -16.80 35.81 -15.00
C ARG A 259 -16.49 37.23 -15.46
N LEU A 260 -15.90 37.34 -16.64
CA LEU A 260 -15.78 38.58 -17.39
C LEU A 260 -17.23 38.96 -17.66
N ASN A 261 -17.79 39.66 -16.69
CA ASN A 261 -19.15 40.14 -16.69
C ASN A 261 -19.19 41.15 -17.83
N GLY A 262 -19.61 40.69 -19.00
CA GLY A 262 -19.66 41.45 -20.26
C GLY A 262 -20.59 42.66 -20.25
N ASP A 263 -21.13 43.02 -19.09
CA ASP A 263 -22.18 44.03 -18.94
C ASP A 263 -21.68 45.44 -18.62
N ALA A 264 -20.37 45.65 -18.45
CA ALA A 264 -19.81 46.97 -18.15
C ALA A 264 -19.33 47.75 -19.39
N ALA A 265 -19.03 47.11 -20.52
CA ALA A 265 -18.50 47.78 -21.71
C ALA A 265 -19.58 48.41 -22.62
N GLY A 266 -20.86 48.09 -22.41
CA GLY A 266 -21.96 48.55 -23.28
C GLY A 266 -22.65 49.86 -22.86
N ARG A 267 -22.38 50.38 -21.66
CA ARG A 267 -23.12 51.55 -21.12
C ARG A 267 -22.44 52.91 -21.33
N ASP A 268 -21.13 52.94 -21.59
CA ASP A 268 -20.42 54.22 -21.74
C ASP A 268 -20.48 54.78 -23.18
N ASN A 269 -20.72 53.92 -24.18
CA ASN A 269 -20.73 54.35 -25.58
C ASN A 269 -22.02 55.05 -26.05
N ARG A 270 -23.11 55.01 -25.25
CA ARG A 270 -24.36 55.71 -25.59
C ARG A 270 -24.39 57.19 -25.16
N ARG A 271 -23.45 57.65 -24.33
CA ARG A 271 -23.39 59.07 -23.91
C ARG A 271 -22.56 59.96 -24.81
N ARG A 272 -21.73 59.40 -25.70
CA ARG A 272 -20.86 60.17 -26.62
C ARG A 272 -21.47 60.45 -28.00
N LEU A 273 -22.66 59.93 -28.30
CA LEU A 273 -23.37 60.14 -29.58
C LEU A 273 -24.53 61.15 -29.47
N ALA A 274 -24.64 61.87 -28.36
CA ALA A 274 -25.71 62.85 -28.10
C ALA A 274 -25.20 64.28 -27.87
N SER A 275 -23.95 64.58 -28.23
CA SER A 275 -23.32 65.90 -28.19
C SER A 275 -22.60 66.16 -29.51
#